data_AF-A0A523MLF7-F1
#
_entry.id   AF-A0A523MLF7-F1
#
_cell.length_a   1.000
_cell.length_b   1.000
_cell.length_c   1.000
_cell.angle_alpha   90.00
_cell.angle_beta   90.00
_cell.angle_gamma   90.00
#
_symmetry.space_group_name_H-M   'P 1'
#
loop_
_entity.id
_entity.type
_entity.pdbx_description
1 polymer ?
#
loop_
_entity_poly.entity_id
_entity_poly.type
_entity_poly.pdbx_seq_one_letter_code
_entity_poly.pdbx_strand_id
1 'polypeptide(L)' 'MRYTDAVLWNPDLADDALWADLHAEFTEPEIVEIGYWAGFTSGGQRWLHTLHTRQGELAVYMEKREAAKTESA' A
#
# COMPACT_ATOMS: atom_id res chain seq x y z
N MET A 1 -5.90 9.01 -8.49
CA MET A 1 -6.69 8.28 -9.51
C MET A 1 -8.08 8.09 -8.91
N ARG A 2 -9.18 8.33 -9.63
CA ARG A 2 -10.54 8.21 -9.03
C ARG A 2 -10.80 6.83 -8.40
N TYR A 3 -10.34 5.76 -9.04
CA TYR A 3 -10.47 4.39 -8.52
C TYR A 3 -9.68 4.14 -7.23
N THR A 4 -8.45 4.66 -7.12
CA THR A 4 -7.69 4.56 -5.88
C THR A 4 -8.36 5.32 -4.74
N ASP A 5 -8.98 6.48 -5.03
CA ASP A 5 -9.69 7.24 -4.00
C ASP A 5 -10.93 6.50 -3.50
N ALA A 6 -11.64 5.80 -4.40
CA ALA A 6 -12.76 4.95 -4.05
C ALA A 6 -12.34 3.76 -3.16
N VAL A 7 -11.23 3.11 -3.49
CA VAL A 7 -10.68 1.99 -2.70
C VAL A 7 -10.20 2.44 -1.31
N LEU A 8 -9.58 3.62 -1.21
CA LEU A 8 -8.89 4.06 0.01
C LEU A 8 -9.77 4.83 0.99
N TRP A 9 -10.72 5.61 0.49
CA TRP A 9 -11.37 6.65 1.28
C TRP A 9 -12.88 6.53 1.31
N ASN A 10 -13.51 6.31 0.15
CA ASN A 10 -14.96 6.27 0.07
C ASN A 10 -15.45 5.32 -1.03
N PRO A 11 -15.98 4.13 -0.67
CA PRO A 11 -16.48 3.18 -1.66
C PRO A 11 -17.66 3.72 -2.47
N ASP A 12 -18.41 4.71 -1.97
CA ASP A 12 -19.53 5.32 -2.71
C ASP A 12 -19.07 6.09 -3.97
N LEU A 13 -17.76 6.38 -4.10
CA LEU A 13 -17.18 6.96 -5.31
C LEU A 13 -17.04 5.94 -6.46
N ALA A 14 -17.21 4.65 -6.19
CA ALA A 14 -17.19 3.58 -7.21
C ALA A 14 -18.53 3.47 -7.94
N ASP A 15 -18.95 4.57 -8.56
CA ASP A 15 -20.17 4.68 -9.35
C ASP A 15 -20.05 4.08 -10.75
N ASP A 16 -21.20 3.90 -11.43
CA ASP A 16 -21.24 3.32 -12.78
C ASP A 16 -20.41 4.10 -13.79
N ALA A 17 -20.28 5.42 -13.62
CA ALA A 17 -19.46 6.27 -14.49
C ALA A 17 -17.98 5.94 -14.33
N LEU A 18 -17.50 5.76 -13.09
CA LEU A 18 -16.13 5.31 -12.84
C LEU A 18 -15.87 3.93 -13.44
N TRP A 19 -16.79 2.97 -13.28
CA TRP A 19 -16.63 1.64 -13.85
C TRP A 19 -16.58 1.67 -15.37
N ALA A 20 -17.41 2.48 -16.02
CA ALA A 20 -17.38 2.69 -17.46
C ALA A 20 -16.03 3.28 -17.94
N ASP A 21 -15.53 4.30 -17.24
CA ASP A 21 -14.23 4.91 -17.53
C ASP A 21 -13.08 3.89 -17.36
N LEU A 22 -13.14 3.04 -16.34
CA LEU A 22 -12.13 2.00 -16.09
C LEU A 22 -12.14 0.94 -17.19
N HIS A 23 -13.31 0.44 -17.57
CA HIS A 23 -13.43 -0.58 -18.62
C HIS A 23 -13.10 -0.06 -20.03
N ALA A 24 -13.13 1.26 -20.24
CA ALA A 24 -12.69 1.86 -21.49
C ALA A 24 -11.16 1.80 -21.67
N GLU A 25 -10.40 1.82 -20.56
CA GLU A 25 -8.94 1.90 -20.56
C GLU A 25 -8.26 0.58 -20.14
N PHE A 26 -8.94 -0.23 -19.33
CA PHE A 26 -8.38 -1.42 -18.70
C PHE A 26 -9.31 -2.63 -18.83
N THR A 27 -8.71 -3.80 -18.90
CA THR A 27 -9.41 -5.07 -18.79
C THR A 27 -9.79 -5.37 -17.34
N GLU A 28 -10.77 -6.25 -17.13
CA GLU A 28 -11.17 -6.69 -15.78
C GLU A 28 -9.98 -7.15 -14.91
N PRO A 29 -9.05 -8.02 -15.39
CA PRO A 29 -7.90 -8.42 -14.58
C PRO A 29 -6.97 -7.26 -14.20
N GLU A 30 -6.80 -6.27 -15.07
CA GLU A 30 -5.97 -5.09 -14.79
C GLU A 30 -6.62 -4.19 -13.74
N ILE A 31 -7.94 -3.99 -13.81
CA ILE A 31 -8.69 -3.24 -12.79
C ILE A 31 -8.56 -3.92 -11.43
N VAL A 32 -8.71 -5.24 -11.37
CA VAL A 32 -8.51 -6.04 -10.16
C VAL A 32 -7.10 -5.85 -9.59
N GLU A 33 -6.07 -5.91 -10.43
CA GLU A 33 -4.67 -5.72 -10.00
C GLU A 33 -4.42 -4.31 -9.44
N ILE A 34 -4.97 -3.27 -10.08
CA ILE A 34 -4.88 -1.89 -9.57
C ILE A 34 -5.54 -1.77 -8.20
N GLY A 35 -6.73 -2.35 -8.03
CA GLY A 35 -7.46 -2.36 -6.76
C GLY A 35 -6.68 -3.09 -5.66
N TYR A 36 -6.14 -4.27 -5.99
CA TYR A 36 -5.28 -5.05 -5.09
C TYR A 36 -4.06 -4.25 -4.64
N TRP A 37 -3.32 -3.66 -5.59
CA TRP A 37 -2.11 -2.90 -5.28
C TRP A 37 -2.43 -1.68 -4.39
N ALA A 38 -3.48 -0.93 -4.68
CA ALA A 38 -3.89 0.22 -3.89
C ALA A 38 -4.29 -0.17 -2.45
N GLY A 39 -5.11 -1.21 -2.30
CA GLY A 39 -5.53 -1.72 -0.98
C GLY A 39 -4.35 -2.26 -0.17
N PHE A 40 -3.48 -3.06 -0.79
CA PHE A 40 -2.35 -3.69 -0.12
C PHE A 40 -1.31 -2.66 0.36
N THR A 41 -0.92 -1.74 -0.53
CA THR A 41 0.10 -0.72 -0.20
C THR A 41 -0.37 0.24 0.88
N SER A 42 -1.61 0.72 0.80
CA SER A 42 -2.19 1.62 1.81
C SER A 42 -2.37 0.95 3.17
N GLY A 43 -2.76 -0.33 3.20
CA GLY A 43 -2.81 -1.12 4.42
C GLY A 43 -1.45 -1.19 5.11
N GLY A 44 -0.39 -1.45 4.34
CA GLY A 44 1.00 -1.43 4.83
C GLY A 44 1.40 -0.06 5.42
N GLN A 45 1.08 1.04 4.73
CA GLN A 45 1.39 2.38 5.24
C GLN A 45 0.61 2.72 6.52
N ARG A 46 -0.66 2.33 6.62
CA ARG A 46 -1.48 2.55 7.81
C ARG A 46 -0.99 1.76 9.01
N TRP A 47 -0.48 0.55 8.78
CA TRP A 47 0.20 -0.24 9.80
C TRP A 47 1.46 0.45 10.31
N LEU A 48 2.34 0.92 9.42
CA LEU A 48 3.54 1.66 9.79
C LEU A 48 3.21 2.93 10.60
N HIS A 49 2.17 3.66 10.20
CA HIS A 49 1.69 4.83 10.92
C HIS A 49 1.25 4.49 12.35
N THR A 50 0.51 3.38 12.53
CA THR A 50 0.08 2.89 13.85
C THR A 50 1.27 2.64 14.79
N LEU A 51 2.36 2.12 14.24
CA LEU A 51 3.60 1.85 14.98
C LEU A 51 4.50 3.08 15.15
N HIS A 52 4.12 4.25 14.61
CA HIS A 52 4.95 5.45 14.57
C HIS A 52 6.34 5.21 13.96
N THR A 53 6.41 4.34 12.94
CA THR A 53 7.65 3.96 12.26
C THR A 53 7.52 4.15 10.76
N ARG A 54 8.62 4.01 10.03
CA ARG A 54 8.67 4.12 8.57
C ARG A 54 9.23 2.87 7.95
N GLN A 55 8.93 2.69 6.66
CA GLN A 55 9.50 1.61 5.87
C GLN A 55 11.02 1.66 5.91
N GLY A 56 11.65 0.52 6.19
CA GLY A 56 13.12 0.39 6.27
C GLY A 56 13.72 0.62 7.66
N GLU A 57 13.03 1.26 8.60
CA GLU A 57 13.59 1.53 9.94
C GLU A 57 13.90 0.24 10.71
N LEU A 58 13.08 -0.79 10.57
CA LEU A 58 13.33 -2.10 11.17
C LEU A 58 14.60 -2.75 10.62
N ALA A 59 14.83 -2.68 9.30
CA ALA A 59 16.02 -3.25 8.68
C ALA A 59 17.29 -2.56 9.22
N VAL A 60 17.29 -1.23 9.26
CA VAL A 60 18.38 -0.43 9.84
C VAL A 60 18.62 -0.79 11.31
N TYR A 61 17.55 -0.97 12.09
CA TYR A 61 17.69 -1.39 13.48
C TYR A 61 18.32 -2.78 13.62
N MET A 62 17.89 -3.74 12.80
CA MET A 62 18.44 -5.11 12.82
C MET A 62 19.91 -5.12 12.43
N GLU A 63 20.32 -4.39 11.39
CA GLU A 63 21.72 -4.26 10.98
C GLU A 63 22.59 -3.71 12.12
N LYS A 64 22.15 -2.63 12.77
CA LYS A 64 22.84 -2.05 13.94
C LYS A 64 22.96 -3.05 15.09
N ARG A 65 21.88 -3.80 15.36
CA ARG A 65 21.86 -4.79 16.44
C ARG A 65 22.83 -5.94 16.17
N GLU A 66 22.93 -6.42 14.94
CA GLU A 66 23.89 -7.49 14.59
C GLU A 66 25.34 -6.98 14.59
N ALA A 67 25.60 -5.74 14.18
CA ALA A 67 26.92 -5.12 14.29
C ALA A 67 27.39 -5.03 15.76
N ALA A 68 26.52 -4.56 16.66
CA ALA A 68 26.83 -4.44 18.08
C ALA A 68 27.15 -5.79 18.77
N LYS A 69 26.51 -6.89 18.32
CA LYS A 69 26.84 -8.24 18.82
C LYS A 69 28.22 -8.69 18.38
N THR A 70 28.64 -8.33 17.15
CA THR A 70 29.94 -8.72 16.60
C THR A 70 31.08 -7.98 17.29
N GLU A 71 30.89 -6.71 17.66
CA GLU A 71 31.90 -5.93 18.39
C GLU A 71 32.08 -6.36 19.85
N SER A 72 31.10 -7.08 20.42
CA SER A 72 31.10 -7.55 21.82
C SER A 72 31.62 -8.99 21.99
N ALA A 73 32.04 -9.64 20.90
CA ALA A 73 32.50 -11.04 20.85
C ALA A 73 33.99 -11.10 20.51
#